data_AF-A0A1A7WZ46-F1
#
_entry.id   AF-A0A1A7WZ46-F1
#
_cell.length_a   1.000
_cell.length_b   1.000
_cell.length_c   1.000
_cell.angle_alpha   90.00
_cell.angle_beta   90.00
_cell.angle_gamma   90.00
#
_symmetry.space_group_name_H-M   'P 1'
#
loop_
_entity.id
_entity.type
_entity.pdbx_description
1 polymer ?
#
loop_
_entity_poly.entity_id
_entity_poly.type
_entity_poly.pdbx_seq_one_letter_code
_entity_poly.pdbx_strand_id
1 'polypeptide(L)'
;LESYLPRLQDVIKSEIAKWCSRPDAIDVYSAAKSLTFRIAVGVLLDLRLREERIVYLAKIFEQLMNNLFSLPIDAPLSGLRKGIKAREILYANMEKIIEEKMARQQVEDEYQDAFDYMLSSAKESGQQLSIQELKET
;
A
#
# COMPACT_ATOMS: atom_id res chain seq x y z
N LEU A 1 3.11 -3.55 17.32
CA LEU A 1 4.42 -3.33 16.63
C LEU A 1 5.25 -4.60 16.60
N GLU A 2 5.48 -5.26 17.74
CA GLU A 2 6.20 -6.54 17.80
C GLU A 2 5.54 -7.65 16.96
N SER A 3 4.21 -7.67 16.87
CA SER A 3 3.44 -8.59 16.02
C SER A 3 3.81 -8.53 14.52
N TYR A 4 4.29 -7.38 14.02
CA TYR A 4 4.69 -7.24 12.63
C TYR A 4 6.09 -7.77 12.34
N LEU A 5 6.92 -7.95 13.37
CA LEU A 5 8.35 -8.20 13.21
C LEU A 5 8.66 -9.47 12.40
N PRO A 6 7.98 -10.63 12.61
CA PRO A 6 8.23 -11.82 11.80
C PRO A 6 7.93 -11.59 10.32
N ARG A 7 6.74 -11.02 10.02
CA ARG A 7 6.31 -10.71 8.65
C ARG A 7 7.24 -9.71 7.96
N LEU A 8 7.69 -8.67 8.69
CA LEU A 8 8.67 -7.71 8.20
C LEU A 8 9.99 -8.39 7.82
N GLN A 9 10.52 -9.23 8.71
CA GLN A 9 11.77 -9.94 8.47
C GLN A 9 11.68 -10.86 7.25
N ASP A 10 10.56 -11.57 7.08
CA ASP A 10 10.37 -12.47 5.94
C ASP A 10 10.36 -11.70 4.61
N VAL A 11 9.62 -10.59 4.55
CA VAL A 11 9.58 -9.73 3.35
C VAL A 11 10.96 -9.14 3.04
N ILE A 12 11.66 -8.62 4.05
CA ILE A 12 12.99 -8.02 3.88
C ILE A 12 14.02 -9.06 3.44
N LYS A 13 14.08 -10.23 4.11
CA LYS A 13 15.01 -11.30 3.76
C LYS A 13 14.77 -11.81 2.34
N SER A 14 13.51 -12.03 1.97
CA SER A 14 13.14 -12.44 0.62
C SER A 14 13.60 -11.41 -0.43
N GLU A 15 13.37 -10.12 -0.18
CA GLU A 15 13.72 -9.07 -1.14
C GLU A 15 15.24 -8.87 -1.25
N ILE A 16 15.97 -8.88 -0.14
CA ILE A 16 17.44 -8.83 -0.14
C ILE A 16 18.03 -10.05 -0.85
N ALA A 17 17.46 -11.24 -0.66
CA ALA A 17 17.91 -12.43 -1.38
C ALA A 17 17.76 -12.28 -2.90
N LYS A 18 16.64 -11.69 -3.38
CA LYS A 18 16.45 -11.38 -4.81
C LYS A 18 17.48 -10.37 -5.31
N TRP A 19 17.78 -9.35 -4.51
CA TRP A 19 18.80 -8.36 -4.83
C TRP A 19 20.16 -9.04 -5.01
N CYS A 20 20.60 -9.82 -4.01
CA CYS A 20 21.87 -10.54 -4.07
C CYS A 20 21.97 -11.59 -5.18
N SER A 21 20.84 -12.09 -5.69
CA SER A 21 20.82 -13.07 -6.79
C SER A 21 21.11 -12.44 -8.16
N ARG A 22 21.08 -11.11 -8.27
CA ARG A 22 21.33 -10.41 -9.53
C ARG A 22 22.84 -10.17 -9.72
N PRO A 23 23.37 -10.40 -10.93
CA PRO A 23 24.78 -10.12 -11.23
C PRO A 23 25.09 -8.62 -11.34
N ASP A 24 24.07 -7.79 -11.61
CA ASP A 24 24.20 -6.36 -11.85
C ASP A 24 24.15 -5.53 -10.56
N ALA A 25 24.74 -4.33 -10.63
CA ALA A 25 24.62 -3.34 -9.56
C ALA A 25 23.15 -2.93 -9.34
N ILE A 26 22.83 -2.59 -8.10
CA ILE A 26 21.48 -2.24 -7.67
C ILE A 26 21.42 -0.76 -7.31
N ASP A 27 20.43 -0.06 -7.87
CA ASP A 27 20.01 1.23 -7.34
C ASP A 27 19.28 1.02 -6.01
N VAL A 28 20.03 1.15 -4.92
CA VAL A 28 19.54 0.91 -3.56
C VAL A 28 18.38 1.85 -3.21
N TYR A 29 18.36 3.09 -3.71
CA TYR A 29 17.30 4.03 -3.40
C TYR A 29 15.97 3.63 -4.05
N SER A 30 16.02 3.27 -5.34
CA SER A 30 14.85 2.72 -6.05
C SER A 30 14.37 1.40 -5.43
N ALA A 31 15.32 0.51 -5.12
CA ALA A 31 15.01 -0.78 -4.51
C ALA A 31 14.38 -0.64 -3.11
N ALA A 32 14.89 0.26 -2.27
CA ALA A 32 14.34 0.55 -0.95
C ALA A 32 12.94 1.18 -1.01
N LYS A 33 12.65 2.04 -1.99
CA LYS A 33 11.30 2.57 -2.22
C LYS A 33 10.31 1.43 -2.55
N SER A 34 10.70 0.52 -3.44
CA SER A 34 9.89 -0.65 -3.79
C SER A 34 9.66 -1.60 -2.60
N LEU A 35 10.72 -1.87 -1.82
CA LEU A 35 10.63 -2.70 -0.61
C LEU A 35 9.70 -2.07 0.43
N THR A 36 9.84 -0.77 0.68
CA THR A 36 8.97 -0.05 1.64
C THR A 36 7.50 -0.12 1.21
N PHE A 37 7.23 0.07 -0.08
CA PHE A 37 5.87 -0.09 -0.61
C PHE A 37 5.34 -1.51 -0.41
N ARG A 38 6.16 -2.53 -0.68
CA ARG A 38 5.81 -3.95 -0.46
C ARG A 38 5.50 -4.24 1.00
N ILE A 39 6.28 -3.69 1.92
CA ILE A 39 6.03 -3.81 3.37
C ILE A 39 4.67 -3.19 3.72
N ALA A 40 4.39 -1.97 3.23
CA ALA A 40 3.13 -1.30 3.51
C ALA A 40 1.93 -2.15 3.03
N VAL A 41 1.95 -2.62 1.79
CA VAL A 41 0.83 -3.40 1.25
C VAL A 41 0.76 -4.81 1.84
N GLY A 42 1.89 -5.49 2.06
CA GLY A 42 1.92 -6.89 2.45
C GLY A 42 1.92 -7.15 3.95
N VAL A 43 2.31 -6.17 4.78
CA VAL A 43 2.40 -6.32 6.24
C VAL A 43 1.40 -5.43 6.97
N LEU A 44 1.25 -4.17 6.55
CA LEU A 44 0.34 -3.24 7.24
C LEU A 44 -1.11 -3.40 6.78
N LEU A 45 -1.32 -3.76 5.52
CA LEU A 45 -2.65 -3.89 4.93
C LEU A 45 -3.06 -5.35 4.65
N ASP A 46 -2.15 -6.32 4.84
CA ASP A 46 -2.30 -7.75 4.49
C ASP A 46 -2.84 -8.02 3.07
N LEU A 47 -2.32 -7.27 2.10
CA LEU A 47 -2.75 -7.38 0.70
C LEU A 47 -1.97 -8.47 -0.01
N ARG A 48 -2.68 -9.55 -0.34
CA ARG A 48 -2.16 -10.65 -1.16
C ARG A 48 -2.24 -10.27 -2.65
N LEU A 49 -1.31 -9.44 -3.08
CA LEU A 49 -1.20 -9.01 -4.47
C LEU A 49 -0.15 -9.84 -5.22
N ARG A 50 -0.39 -10.09 -6.51
CA ARG A 50 0.62 -10.65 -7.40
C ARG A 50 1.80 -9.69 -7.55
N GLU A 51 2.99 -10.22 -7.78
CA GLU A 51 4.24 -9.45 -7.89
C GLU A 51 4.13 -8.31 -8.91
N GLU A 52 3.55 -8.57 -10.08
CA GLU A 52 3.41 -7.58 -11.15
C GLU A 52 2.49 -6.43 -10.74
N ARG A 53 1.46 -6.74 -9.93
CA ARG A 53 0.53 -5.74 -9.39
C ARG A 53 1.21 -4.88 -8.31
N ILE A 54 2.05 -5.46 -7.46
CA ILE A 54 2.82 -4.72 -6.47
C ILE A 54 3.77 -3.74 -7.18
N VAL A 55 4.52 -4.21 -8.17
CA VAL A 55 5.43 -3.37 -8.96
C VAL A 55 4.68 -2.25 -9.68
N TYR A 56 3.52 -2.55 -10.26
CA TYR A 56 2.68 -1.54 -10.91
C TYR A 56 2.21 -0.47 -9.91
N LEU A 57 1.62 -0.88 -8.78
CA LEU A 57 1.11 0.06 -7.79
C LEU A 57 2.23 0.87 -7.13
N ALA A 58 3.42 0.30 -6.92
CA ALA A 58 4.58 1.03 -6.44
C ALA A 58 4.96 2.18 -7.38
N LYS A 59 4.93 1.95 -8.70
CA LYS A 59 5.18 3.01 -9.70
C LYS A 59 4.11 4.09 -9.70
N ILE A 60 2.84 3.70 -9.55
CA ILE A 60 1.73 4.68 -9.43
C ILE A 60 1.87 5.49 -8.15
N PHE A 61 2.22 4.86 -7.03
CA PHE A 61 2.50 5.53 -5.76
C PHE A 61 3.68 6.50 -5.87
N GLU A 62 4.76 6.10 -6.52
CA GLU A 62 5.88 7.00 -6.80
C GLU A 62 5.44 8.19 -7.66
N GLN A 63 4.59 7.98 -8.68
CA GLN A 63 4.02 9.08 -9.45
C GLN A 63 3.17 10.01 -8.60
N LEU A 64 2.39 9.50 -7.65
CA LEU A 64 1.65 10.33 -6.70
C LEU A 64 2.62 11.17 -5.85
N MET A 65 3.61 10.53 -5.22
CA MET A 65 4.57 11.20 -4.34
C MET A 65 5.39 12.27 -5.06
N ASN A 66 5.85 11.99 -6.29
CA ASN A 66 6.59 12.95 -7.11
C ASN A 66 5.77 14.18 -7.52
N ASN A 67 4.44 14.12 -7.40
CA ASN A 67 3.54 15.20 -7.80
C ASN A 67 2.72 15.78 -6.64
N LEU A 68 2.95 15.32 -5.41
CA LEU A 68 2.24 15.77 -4.21
C LEU A 68 2.41 17.28 -3.96
N PHE A 69 3.60 17.81 -4.25
CA PHE A 69 3.94 19.23 -4.13
C PHE A 69 4.15 19.89 -5.49
N SER A 70 3.30 19.57 -6.46
CA SER A 70 3.31 20.22 -7.77
C SER A 70 2.57 21.57 -7.74
N LEU A 71 2.82 22.42 -8.74
CA LEU A 71 2.06 23.66 -8.89
C LEU A 71 0.55 23.36 -9.00
N PRO A 72 -0.31 24.17 -8.38
CA PRO A 72 -1.76 23.94 -8.35
C PRO A 72 -2.44 24.35 -9.66
N ILE A 73 -1.89 23.88 -10.79
CA ILE A 73 -2.38 24.17 -12.14
C ILE A 73 -2.74 22.85 -12.81
N ASP A 74 -4.03 22.66 -13.06
CA ASP A 74 -4.52 21.50 -13.80
C ASP A 74 -4.46 21.75 -15.31
N ALA A 75 -3.40 21.25 -15.95
CA ALA A 75 -3.18 21.36 -17.38
C ALA A 75 -2.67 20.03 -17.94
N PRO A 76 -2.77 19.80 -19.26
CA PRO A 76 -2.16 18.63 -19.90
C PRO A 76 -0.68 18.54 -19.52
N LEU A 77 -0.24 17.36 -19.08
CA LEU A 77 1.13 17.06 -18.63
C LEU A 77 1.58 17.75 -17.33
N SER A 78 0.72 18.53 -16.66
CA SER A 78 1.06 19.14 -15.37
C SER A 78 1.28 18.10 -14.28
N GLY A 79 2.07 18.47 -13.27
CA GLY A 79 2.29 17.61 -12.11
C GLY A 79 0.98 17.29 -11.39
N LEU A 80 0.13 18.29 -11.17
CA LEU A 80 -1.17 18.12 -10.53
C LEU A 80 -2.04 17.09 -11.27
N ARG A 81 -2.12 17.18 -12.61
CA ARG A 81 -2.86 16.21 -13.42
C ARG A 81 -2.30 14.79 -13.29
N LYS A 82 -0.97 14.63 -13.23
CA LYS A 82 -0.31 13.32 -13.04
C LYS A 82 -0.57 12.76 -11.64
N GLY A 83 -0.56 13.60 -10.61
CA GLY A 83 -0.86 13.25 -9.23
C GLY A 83 -2.32 12.83 -9.05
N ILE A 84 -3.28 13.59 -9.60
CA ILE A 84 -4.71 13.26 -9.57
C ILE A 84 -4.96 11.89 -10.22
N LYS A 85 -4.42 11.65 -11.43
CA LYS A 85 -4.56 10.34 -12.09
C LYS A 85 -3.95 9.19 -11.28
N ALA A 86 -2.79 9.42 -10.66
CA ALA A 86 -2.17 8.40 -9.81
C ALA A 86 -3.03 8.10 -8.58
N ARG A 87 -3.58 9.13 -7.93
CA ARG A 87 -4.53 8.98 -6.82
C ARG A 87 -5.76 8.18 -7.24
N GLU A 88 -6.38 8.52 -8.36
CA GLU A 88 -7.58 7.81 -8.87
C GLU A 88 -7.32 6.31 -9.07
N ILE A 89 -6.18 5.95 -9.65
CA ILE A 89 -5.79 4.54 -9.85
C ILE A 89 -5.59 3.83 -8.50
N LEU A 90 -4.88 4.46 -7.55
CA LEU A 90 -4.65 3.89 -6.22
C LEU A 90 -5.98 3.72 -5.47
N TYR A 91 -6.86 4.74 -5.51
CA TYR A 91 -8.18 4.71 -4.91
C TYR A 91 -9.03 3.55 -5.44
N ALA A 92 -9.10 3.38 -6.76
CA ALA A 92 -9.89 2.30 -7.36
C ALA A 92 -9.35 0.90 -6.99
N ASN A 93 -8.05 0.77 -6.73
CA ASN A 93 -7.47 -0.48 -6.25
C ASN A 93 -7.75 -0.70 -4.75
N MET A 94 -7.59 0.34 -3.92
CA MET A 94 -7.86 0.27 -2.48
C MET A 94 -9.30 -0.15 -2.20
N GLU A 95 -10.27 0.34 -2.97
CA GLU A 95 -11.69 -0.03 -2.80
C GLU A 95 -11.92 -1.55 -2.87
N LYS A 96 -11.44 -2.19 -3.95
CA LYS A 96 -11.55 -3.65 -4.11
C LYS A 96 -10.85 -4.41 -2.98
N ILE A 97 -9.71 -3.90 -2.56
CA ILE A 97 -8.90 -4.43 -1.47
C ILE A 97 -9.69 -4.39 -0.15
N ILE A 98 -10.33 -3.25 0.16
CA ILE A 98 -11.11 -3.04 1.38
C ILE A 98 -12.31 -3.99 1.38
N GLU A 99 -13.01 -4.10 0.25
CA GLU A 99 -14.15 -5.02 0.09
C GLU A 99 -13.74 -6.49 0.33
N GLU A 100 -12.65 -6.94 -0.30
CA GLU A 100 -12.11 -8.29 -0.11
C GLU A 100 -11.71 -8.57 1.33
N LYS A 101 -11.19 -7.56 2.03
CA LYS A 101 -10.75 -7.66 3.42
C LYS A 101 -11.92 -7.71 4.39
N MET A 102 -12.92 -6.85 4.20
CA MET A 102 -14.17 -6.86 4.97
C MET A 102 -14.93 -8.18 4.80
N ALA A 103 -14.91 -8.79 3.61
CA ALA A 103 -15.51 -10.09 3.38
C ALA A 103 -14.79 -11.23 4.14
N ARG A 104 -13.45 -11.16 4.26
CA ARG A 104 -12.66 -12.17 4.99
C ARG A 104 -12.80 -12.07 6.51
N GLN A 105 -12.88 -10.86 7.07
CA GLN A 105 -13.07 -10.66 8.52
C GLN A 105 -14.39 -11.22 9.06
N GLN A 106 -15.39 -11.50 8.22
CA GLN A 106 -16.61 -12.17 8.69
C GLN A 106 -16.36 -13.64 9.09
N VAL A 107 -15.16 -14.17 8.83
CA VAL A 107 -14.81 -15.60 9.00
C VAL A 107 -13.74 -15.81 10.08
N GLU A 108 -12.89 -14.83 10.38
CA GLU A 108 -11.77 -14.95 11.33
C GLU A 108 -11.77 -13.78 12.35
N ASP A 109 -11.67 -14.09 13.64
CA ASP A 109 -11.74 -13.14 14.77
C ASP A 109 -10.37 -12.56 15.20
N GLU A 110 -9.29 -12.81 14.44
CA GLU A 110 -7.94 -12.40 14.84
C GLU A 110 -7.48 -11.15 14.07
N TYR A 111 -7.34 -10.03 14.77
CA TYR A 111 -6.81 -8.77 14.24
C TYR A 111 -5.29 -8.87 14.09
N GLN A 112 -4.78 -8.89 12.85
CA GLN A 112 -3.35 -9.13 12.61
C GLN A 112 -2.62 -7.96 11.97
N ASP A 113 -3.33 -6.94 11.49
CA ASP A 113 -2.70 -5.77 10.89
C ASP A 113 -3.39 -4.43 11.14
N ALA A 114 -2.76 -3.36 10.64
CA ALA A 114 -3.12 -1.98 10.95
C ALA A 114 -4.53 -1.63 10.46
N PHE A 115 -4.93 -2.22 9.32
CA PHE A 115 -6.25 -1.99 8.77
C PHE A 115 -7.34 -2.69 9.60
N ASP A 116 -7.04 -3.88 10.14
CA ASP A 116 -7.97 -4.57 11.03
C ASP A 116 -8.20 -3.75 12.32
N TYR A 117 -7.13 -3.19 12.89
CA TYR A 117 -7.23 -2.32 14.06
C TYR A 117 -8.02 -1.02 13.78
N MET A 118 -7.87 -0.43 12.60
CA MET A 118 -8.65 0.75 12.21
C MET A 118 -10.15 0.44 12.17
N LEU A 119 -10.51 -0.71 11.59
CA LEU A 119 -11.91 -1.13 11.48
C LEU A 119 -12.50 -1.53 12.85
N SER A 120 -11.73 -2.17 13.72
CA SER A 120 -12.16 -2.52 15.08
C SER A 120 -12.39 -1.28 15.93
N SER A 121 -11.44 -0.34 15.90
CA SER A 121 -11.53 0.90 16.68
C SER A 121 -12.74 1.75 16.27
N ALA A 122 -13.09 1.78 14.99
CA ALA A 122 -14.30 2.44 14.52
C ALA A 122 -15.57 1.75 15.05
N LYS A 123 -15.65 0.42 14.98
CA LYS A 123 -16.78 -0.33 15.54
C LYS A 123 -16.93 -0.08 17.04
N GLU A 124 -15.84 -0.07 17.79
CA GLU A 124 -15.83 0.19 19.25
C GLU A 124 -16.28 1.61 19.61
N SER A 125 -15.99 2.61 18.78
CA SER A 125 -16.47 3.99 18.97
C SER A 125 -17.92 4.20 18.51
N GLY A 126 -18.60 3.15 18.03
CA GLY A 126 -19.94 3.23 17.47
C GLY A 126 -19.99 3.88 16.08
N GLN A 127 -18.84 4.08 15.44
CA GLN A 127 -18.73 4.68 14.12
C GLN A 127 -18.54 3.59 13.05
N GLN A 128 -19.37 3.58 12.01
CA GLN A 128 -19.10 2.76 10.83
C GLN A 128 -18.27 3.60 9.86
N LEU A 129 -17.00 3.23 9.66
CA LEU A 129 -16.18 3.82 8.61
C LEU A 129 -16.72 3.37 7.25
N SER A 130 -17.07 4.36 6.42
CA SER A 130 -17.39 4.11 5.02
C SER A 130 -16.15 3.68 4.24
N ILE A 131 -16.34 2.97 3.13
CA ILE A 131 -15.25 2.63 2.20
C ILE A 131 -14.52 3.92 1.74
N GLN A 132 -15.24 5.04 1.63
CA GLN A 132 -14.66 6.31 1.24
C GLN A 132 -13.69 6.86 2.30
N GLU A 133 -14.05 6.83 3.57
CA GLU A 133 -13.17 7.25 4.67
C GLU A 133 -11.94 6.32 4.79
N LEU A 134 -12.13 5.01 4.60
CA LEU A 134 -11.04 4.02 4.60
C LEU A 134 -10.03 4.21 3.46
N LYS A 135 -10.43 4.88 2.37
CA LYS A 135 -9.53 5.23 1.25
C LYS A 135 -8.77 6.55 1.49
N GLU A 136 -9.24 7.37 2.43
CA GLU A 136 -8.70 8.69 2.76
C GLU A 136 -7.77 8.67 3.98
N THR A 137 -7.85 7.64 4.81
CA THR A 137 -7.04 7.45 6.03
C THR A 137 -5.76 6.66 5.74
#